data_AF-A0AAD1M9M3-F1
#
_entry.id   AF-A0AAD1M9M3-F1
#
_cell.length_a   1.000
_cell.length_b   1.000
_cell.length_c   1.000
_cell.angle_alpha   90.00
_cell.angle_beta   90.00
_cell.angle_gamma   90.00
#
_symmetry.space_group_name_H-M   'P 1'
#
loop_
_entity.id
_entity.type
_entity.pdbx_description
1 polymer ?
#
loop_
_entity_poly.entity_id
_entity_poly.type
_entity_poly.pdbx_seq_one_letter_code
_entity_poly.pdbx_strand_id
1 'polypeptide(L)'
;MRNPGLRPQSVHRIRTALERLVPEALQHEPVPEDAGIGGEPGIEIVISDPGGDLRLESPNDSSEPGHDGATVDEPVIGFEIPPDITDAEIRNMLGDDLIGKLHRLHEIRGVDALGWYVSFHQLGCQYGIYIRFEAVVWLALEFLQDVQVPLDRKLELAVQAILRHEIFHFEVDCMIANWELATGVEVYWSSRKHRNAAGYIELEEGLANAYMLRGFKYPTRLLGNAPGAYAALKRFCERQPIGYKDGPRYLRSNSSDLYLRECSQLADDYHGSSAAPWHVPDEFDTLKLYDDVTQIDWTRCPIILQDRYNLQGQLGINISYFRTVERIVETDRFRRALAKLDGTLQRQWEKVKDMLAVTTYGNGARFKRWHAGGDD
;
A
#
# COMPACT_ATOMS: atom_id res chain seq x y z
N MET A 1 11.39 -17.40 35.11
CA MET A 1 10.37 -16.50 35.70
C MET A 1 9.85 -15.63 34.58
N ARG A 2 8.54 -15.72 34.26
CA ARG A 2 7.91 -14.93 33.19
C ARG A 2 7.72 -13.48 33.67
N ASN A 3 8.12 -12.51 32.86
CA ASN A 3 7.99 -11.09 33.15
C ASN A 3 6.50 -10.70 33.10
N PRO A 4 5.90 -10.12 34.15
CA PRO A 4 4.48 -9.82 34.17
C PRO A 4 4.19 -8.55 33.36
N GLY A 5 3.72 -8.73 32.13
CA GLY A 5 2.71 -7.89 31.46
C GLY A 5 3.05 -6.41 31.24
N LEU A 6 3.78 -6.11 30.15
CA LEU A 6 3.59 -4.86 29.43
C LEU A 6 2.42 -5.06 28.46
N ARG A 7 1.20 -4.71 28.88
CA ARG A 7 0.08 -4.62 27.93
C ARG A 7 0.41 -3.50 26.93
N PRO A 8 0.21 -3.69 25.61
CA PRO A 8 0.32 -2.60 24.65
C PRO A 8 -0.64 -1.48 25.08
N GLN A 9 -0.11 -0.28 25.29
CA GLN A 9 -0.90 0.86 25.71
C GLN A 9 -1.56 1.49 24.48
N SER A 10 -2.88 1.74 24.55
CA SER A 10 -3.56 2.47 23.49
C SER A 10 -3.04 3.90 23.40
N VAL A 11 -3.05 4.46 22.19
CA VAL A 11 -2.68 5.87 21.93
C VAL A 11 -3.50 6.79 22.79
N HIS A 12 -4.76 6.47 23.09
CA HIS A 12 -5.54 7.24 24.05
C HIS A 12 -4.84 7.34 25.41
N ARG A 13 -4.28 6.25 25.95
CA ARG A 13 -3.53 6.27 27.22
C ARG A 13 -2.19 7.00 27.11
N ILE A 14 -1.47 6.80 26.01
CA ILE A 14 -0.19 7.49 25.75
C ILE A 14 -0.44 8.99 25.59
N ARG A 15 -1.48 9.37 24.85
CA ARG A 15 -1.94 10.75 24.66
C ARG A 15 -2.38 11.37 25.98
N THR A 16 -3.23 10.73 26.77
CA THR A 16 -3.59 11.23 28.11
C THR A 16 -2.38 11.36 29.04
N ALA A 17 -1.39 10.48 28.91
CA ALA A 17 -0.14 10.59 29.67
C ALA A 17 0.73 11.77 29.18
N LEU A 18 0.84 11.99 27.87
CA LEU A 18 1.55 13.11 27.25
C LEU A 18 0.85 14.45 27.53
N GLU A 19 -0.48 14.51 27.44
CA GLU A 19 -1.31 15.67 27.86
C GLU A 19 -1.05 16.05 29.32
N ARG A 20 -0.78 15.06 30.19
CA ARG A 20 -0.51 15.28 31.61
C ARG A 20 0.95 15.65 31.91
N LEU A 21 1.91 15.12 31.16
CA LEU A 21 3.34 15.18 31.50
C LEU A 21 4.13 16.20 30.68
N VAL A 22 3.77 16.41 29.41
CA VAL A 22 4.44 17.33 28.49
C VAL A 22 3.39 17.97 27.56
N PRO A 23 2.64 19.00 28.02
CA PRO A 23 1.54 19.60 27.27
C PRO A 23 1.93 20.12 25.87
N GLU A 24 3.20 20.45 25.67
CA GLU A 24 3.76 20.96 24.40
C GLU A 24 4.09 19.86 23.39
N ALA A 25 4.10 18.58 23.79
CA ALA A 25 4.44 17.44 22.92
C ALA A 25 3.29 17.02 21.99
N LEU A 26 2.09 17.58 22.18
CA LEU A 26 0.91 17.27 21.37
C LEU A 26 0.48 18.52 20.61
N GLN A 27 0.91 18.60 19.35
CA GLN A 27 0.41 19.62 18.43
C GLN A 27 -0.84 19.09 17.72
N HIS A 28 -1.98 19.73 17.99
CA HIS A 28 -3.30 19.31 17.51
C HIS A 28 -3.45 19.59 16.01
N GLU A 29 -3.34 18.56 15.18
CA GLU A 29 -4.01 18.51 13.87
C GLU A 29 -5.19 17.53 13.98
N PRO A 30 -6.36 17.86 13.42
CA PRO A 30 -7.42 16.87 13.27
C PRO A 30 -6.97 15.84 12.23
N VAL A 31 -6.64 14.63 12.71
CA VAL A 31 -6.85 13.40 11.93
C VAL A 31 -8.26 13.50 11.34
N PRO A 32 -8.55 13.09 10.08
CA PRO A 32 -9.90 13.17 9.52
C PRO A 32 -10.92 12.76 10.59
N GLU A 33 -11.94 13.58 10.85
CA GLU A 33 -12.85 13.48 12.03
C GLU A 33 -13.58 12.11 12.18
N ASP A 34 -13.32 11.19 11.25
CA ASP A 34 -13.81 9.82 11.13
C ASP A 34 -12.74 8.72 11.30
N ALA A 35 -11.48 9.05 11.61
CA ALA A 35 -10.36 8.10 11.48
C ALA A 35 -10.28 7.04 12.60
N GLY A 36 -10.94 7.21 13.73
CA GLY A 36 -10.98 6.23 14.82
C GLY A 36 -9.60 5.79 15.38
N ILE A 37 -8.52 6.48 15.01
CA ILE A 37 -7.14 6.09 15.35
C ILE A 37 -6.93 6.30 16.84
N GLY A 38 -6.50 5.23 17.53
CA GLY A 38 -6.04 5.27 18.92
C GLY A 38 -7.01 4.77 19.98
N GLY A 39 -8.22 4.32 19.61
CA GLY A 39 -9.19 3.71 20.52
C GLY A 39 -8.79 2.28 20.96
N GLU A 40 -8.12 1.53 20.09
CA GLU A 40 -7.65 0.18 20.36
C GLU A 40 -6.12 0.17 20.56
N PRO A 41 -5.60 -0.59 21.54
CA PRO A 41 -4.16 -0.80 21.67
C PRO A 41 -3.63 -1.49 20.41
N GLY A 42 -2.49 -1.02 19.90
CA GLY A 42 -1.80 -1.71 18.81
C GLY A 42 -1.58 -3.17 19.17
N ILE A 43 -1.86 -4.08 18.22
CA ILE A 43 -1.60 -5.50 18.41
C ILE A 43 -0.10 -5.66 18.68
N GLU A 44 0.25 -6.34 19.78
CA GLU A 44 1.64 -6.64 20.12
C GLU A 44 2.23 -7.50 19.00
N ILE A 45 3.17 -6.93 18.23
CA ILE A 45 3.99 -7.71 17.30
C ILE A 45 4.86 -8.61 18.18
N VAL A 46 4.59 -9.92 18.17
CA VAL A 46 5.42 -10.90 18.88
C VAL A 46 6.77 -10.98 18.19
N ILE A 47 7.71 -10.13 18.62
CA ILE A 47 9.12 -10.28 18.28
C ILE A 47 9.59 -11.54 19.01
N SER A 48 9.99 -12.56 18.25
CA SER A 48 10.56 -13.77 18.81
C SER A 48 11.80 -13.41 19.64
N ASP A 49 11.83 -13.87 20.89
CA ASP A 49 12.84 -13.55 21.92
C ASP A 49 14.29 -13.64 21.39
N PRO A 50 15.13 -12.60 21.52
CA PRO A 50 16.51 -12.54 21.01
C PRO A 50 17.50 -13.32 21.92
N GLY A 51 17.10 -14.52 22.37
CA GLY A 51 17.89 -15.37 23.27
C GLY A 51 18.92 -16.26 22.57
N GLY A 52 19.10 -16.14 21.26
CA GLY A 52 20.11 -16.85 20.49
C GLY A 52 21.34 -15.96 20.28
N ASP A 53 22.43 -16.29 20.97
CA ASP A 53 23.74 -15.65 20.90
C ASP A 53 24.30 -15.68 19.45
N LEU A 54 23.91 -14.70 18.63
CA LEU A 54 24.48 -14.46 17.30
C LEU A 54 25.50 -13.34 17.42
N ARG A 55 26.75 -13.72 17.66
CA ARG A 55 27.91 -12.86 17.43
C ARG A 55 27.87 -12.39 15.97
N LEU A 56 27.60 -11.10 15.76
CA LEU A 56 27.88 -10.42 14.51
C LEU A 56 29.39 -10.32 14.35
N GLU A 57 29.99 -11.28 13.66
CA GLU A 57 31.27 -11.07 13.00
C GLU A 57 31.02 -10.18 11.77
N SER A 58 31.66 -9.01 11.72
CA SER A 58 31.67 -8.16 10.53
C SER A 58 32.40 -8.86 9.39
N PRO A 59 31.77 -9.10 8.23
CA PRO A 59 32.48 -9.46 7.03
C PRO A 59 32.91 -8.15 6.35
N ASN A 60 34.20 -7.87 6.47
CA ASN A 60 34.90 -7.02 5.53
C ASN A 60 35.09 -7.89 4.27
N ASP A 61 34.34 -7.66 3.19
CA ASP A 61 34.84 -8.04 1.86
C ASP A 61 34.29 -7.14 0.75
N SER A 62 35.26 -6.56 0.08
CA SER A 62 35.24 -5.89 -1.19
C SER A 62 34.83 -6.84 -2.32
N SER A 63 33.64 -6.65 -2.87
CA SER A 63 33.32 -7.15 -4.21
C SER A 63 32.31 -6.21 -4.86
N GLU A 64 32.64 -5.78 -6.07
CA GLU A 64 31.87 -4.87 -6.92
C GLU A 64 30.40 -5.32 -7.06
N PRO A 65 29.43 -4.38 -7.16
CA PRO A 65 28.03 -4.73 -7.31
C PRO A 65 27.77 -5.27 -8.72
N GLY A 66 27.73 -6.60 -8.82
CA GLY A 66 27.09 -7.32 -9.92
C GLY A 66 25.61 -6.94 -9.96
N HIS A 67 25.19 -6.51 -11.13
CA HIS A 67 23.86 -6.04 -11.47
C HIS A 67 22.86 -7.21 -11.51
N ASP A 68 22.41 -7.68 -10.35
CA ASP A 68 21.20 -8.50 -10.20
C ASP A 68 20.30 -7.80 -9.19
N GLY A 69 19.53 -6.83 -9.68
CA GLY A 69 18.51 -6.16 -8.89
C GLY A 69 17.44 -7.17 -8.48
N ALA A 70 17.44 -7.54 -7.20
CA ALA A 70 16.32 -8.21 -6.58
C ALA A 70 15.11 -7.28 -6.74
N THR A 71 14.24 -7.58 -7.69
CA THR A 71 12.94 -6.92 -7.82
C THR A 71 12.20 -7.14 -6.52
N VAL A 72 12.03 -6.09 -5.72
CA VAL A 72 11.15 -6.13 -4.55
C VAL A 72 9.75 -6.36 -5.12
N ASP A 73 9.25 -7.59 -5.01
CA ASP A 73 7.91 -7.95 -5.48
C ASP A 73 6.90 -7.00 -4.83
N GLU A 74 5.93 -6.49 -5.60
CA GLU A 74 4.85 -5.63 -5.08
C GLU A 74 4.16 -6.30 -3.87
N PRO A 75 3.65 -5.50 -2.91
CA PRO A 75 2.92 -6.05 -1.78
C PRO A 75 1.70 -6.75 -2.33
N VAL A 76 1.37 -7.93 -1.83
CA VAL A 76 0.20 -8.60 -2.36
C VAL A 76 -0.75 -9.09 -1.31
N ILE A 77 -1.97 -8.60 -1.42
CA ILE A 77 -3.09 -8.91 -0.56
C ILE A 77 -4.01 -9.85 -1.35
N GLY A 78 -4.12 -11.11 -0.92
CA GLY A 78 -5.08 -12.05 -1.49
C GLY A 78 -6.44 -11.91 -0.81
N PHE A 79 -7.52 -11.89 -1.58
CA PHE A 79 -8.89 -11.89 -1.07
C PHE A 79 -9.55 -13.26 -1.27
N GLU A 80 -10.09 -13.79 -0.18
CA GLU A 80 -10.80 -15.06 -0.15
C GLU A 80 -12.30 -14.79 -0.23
N ILE A 81 -12.87 -14.87 -1.43
CA ILE A 81 -14.28 -14.57 -1.65
C ILE A 81 -15.11 -15.87 -1.61
N PRO A 82 -16.16 -15.93 -0.77
CA PRO A 82 -17.13 -17.02 -0.81
C PRO A 82 -17.74 -17.21 -2.21
N PRO A 83 -17.92 -18.46 -2.67
CA PRO A 83 -18.32 -18.74 -4.06
C PRO A 83 -19.72 -18.23 -4.43
N ASP A 84 -20.57 -18.01 -3.44
CA ASP A 84 -21.97 -17.63 -3.64
C ASP A 84 -22.18 -16.11 -3.64
N ILE A 85 -21.12 -15.32 -3.36
CA ILE A 85 -21.25 -13.87 -3.26
C ILE A 85 -21.26 -13.21 -4.62
N THR A 86 -22.26 -12.36 -4.81
CA THR A 86 -22.49 -11.59 -6.02
C THR A 86 -22.23 -10.10 -5.82
N ASP A 87 -21.89 -9.40 -6.90
CA ASP A 87 -21.75 -7.93 -6.91
C ASP A 87 -23.00 -7.22 -6.35
N ALA A 88 -24.19 -7.80 -6.56
CA ALA A 88 -25.46 -7.27 -6.05
C ALA A 88 -25.58 -7.39 -4.52
N GLU A 89 -25.18 -8.52 -3.93
CA GLU A 89 -25.17 -8.70 -2.48
C GLU A 89 -24.19 -7.76 -1.81
N ILE A 90 -23.02 -7.56 -2.42
CA ILE A 90 -22.02 -6.62 -1.90
C ILE A 90 -22.54 -5.18 -1.98
N ARG A 91 -23.17 -4.77 -3.09
CA ARG A 91 -23.82 -3.45 -3.18
C ARG A 91 -24.90 -3.27 -2.12
N ASN A 92 -25.74 -4.28 -1.91
CA ASN A 92 -26.77 -4.24 -0.87
C ASN A 92 -26.18 -4.10 0.52
N MET A 93 -25.05 -4.76 0.80
CA MET A 93 -24.37 -4.71 2.10
C MET A 93 -23.67 -3.36 2.34
N LEU A 94 -23.04 -2.79 1.32
CA LEU A 94 -22.52 -1.43 1.37
C LEU A 94 -23.65 -0.44 1.67
N GLY A 95 -24.78 -0.60 0.97
CA GLY A 95 -25.95 0.28 1.06
C GLY A 95 -25.75 1.61 0.34
N ASP A 96 -26.84 2.14 -0.22
CA ASP A 96 -26.84 3.37 -1.03
C ASP A 96 -26.30 4.58 -0.26
N ASP A 97 -26.51 4.65 1.05
CA ASP A 97 -26.03 5.75 1.90
C ASP A 97 -24.50 5.79 1.98
N LEU A 98 -23.86 4.64 2.20
CA LEU A 98 -22.39 4.55 2.28
C LEU A 98 -21.77 4.77 0.90
N ILE A 99 -22.36 4.18 -0.15
CA ILE A 99 -21.95 4.42 -1.55
C ILE A 99 -22.03 5.92 -1.86
N GLY A 100 -23.14 6.58 -1.53
CA GLY A 100 -23.31 8.02 -1.70
C GLY A 100 -22.36 8.86 -0.84
N LYS A 101 -21.96 8.40 0.35
CA LYS A 101 -20.91 9.03 1.16
C LYS A 101 -19.55 8.89 0.49
N LEU A 102 -19.18 7.69 0.03
CA LEU A 102 -17.90 7.43 -0.64
C LEU A 102 -17.77 8.21 -1.94
N HIS A 103 -18.82 8.28 -2.76
CA HIS A 103 -18.86 9.13 -3.96
C HIS A 103 -18.59 10.60 -3.63
N ARG A 104 -19.31 11.17 -2.65
CA ARG A 104 -19.12 12.57 -2.25
C ARG A 104 -17.72 12.83 -1.71
N LEU A 105 -17.19 11.91 -0.88
CA LEU A 105 -15.83 12.03 -0.35
C LEU A 105 -14.80 11.96 -1.47
N HIS A 106 -14.98 11.07 -2.44
CA HIS A 106 -14.10 10.94 -3.60
C HIS A 106 -14.09 12.21 -4.48
N GLU A 107 -15.24 12.84 -4.70
CA GLU A 107 -15.34 14.10 -5.45
C GLU A 107 -14.66 15.28 -4.74
N ILE A 108 -14.58 15.25 -3.41
CA ILE A 108 -14.01 16.34 -2.60
C ILE A 108 -12.52 16.10 -2.28
N ARG A 109 -12.14 14.85 -2.00
CA ARG A 109 -10.82 14.46 -1.46
C ARG A 109 -10.05 13.46 -2.33
N GLY A 110 -10.54 13.11 -3.53
CA GLY A 110 -9.79 12.24 -4.43
C GLY A 110 -9.59 10.82 -3.89
N VAL A 111 -8.34 10.32 -3.97
CA VAL A 111 -7.97 8.98 -3.50
C VAL A 111 -7.77 8.94 -1.98
N ASP A 112 -7.41 10.06 -1.33
CA ASP A 112 -7.29 10.20 0.14
C ASP A 112 -8.60 9.91 0.87
N ALA A 113 -9.72 9.96 0.16
CA ALA A 113 -10.94 9.43 0.68
C ALA A 113 -10.73 7.93 0.97
N LEU A 114 -10.28 7.15 0.00
CA LEU A 114 -10.30 5.68 0.00
C LEU A 114 -9.22 5.02 0.87
N GLY A 115 -8.04 5.61 0.89
CA GLY A 115 -6.95 5.30 1.81
C GLY A 115 -6.25 6.60 2.18
N TRP A 116 -5.31 6.57 3.12
CA TRP A 116 -4.46 7.72 3.40
C TRP A 116 -3.12 7.25 3.97
N TYR A 117 -2.05 7.94 3.58
CA TYR A 117 -0.77 7.86 4.25
C TYR A 117 -0.72 8.80 5.46
N VAL A 118 -0.31 8.26 6.61
CA VAL A 118 0.03 9.03 7.81
C VAL A 118 1.53 9.25 7.81
N SER A 119 1.95 10.52 7.79
CA SER A 119 3.37 10.90 7.75
C SER A 119 4.12 10.54 9.03
N PHE A 120 5.36 10.07 8.88
CA PHE A 120 6.25 9.86 10.02
C PHE A 120 6.74 11.17 10.64
N HIS A 121 6.69 12.30 9.91
CA HIS A 121 6.89 13.63 10.48
C HIS A 121 5.77 14.03 11.44
N GLN A 122 4.56 13.47 11.28
CA GLN A 122 3.43 13.70 12.19
C GLN A 122 3.39 12.69 13.35
N LEU A 123 3.55 11.39 13.07
CA LEU A 123 3.35 10.32 14.06
C LEU A 123 4.45 9.25 13.95
N GLY A 124 5.44 9.29 14.85
CA GLY A 124 6.59 8.37 14.80
C GLY A 124 6.23 6.87 14.95
N CYS A 125 5.23 6.50 15.75
CA CYS A 125 4.93 5.09 16.05
C CYS A 125 3.76 4.50 15.25
N GLN A 126 3.09 5.31 14.42
CA GLN A 126 1.82 4.98 13.75
C GLN A 126 1.72 5.57 12.34
N TYR A 127 2.86 5.91 11.76
CA TYR A 127 2.94 6.23 10.35
C TYR A 127 2.62 4.98 9.53
N GLY A 128 2.19 5.19 8.29
CA GLY A 128 1.85 4.11 7.39
C GLY A 128 0.62 4.39 6.56
N ILE A 129 0.31 3.46 5.68
CA ILE A 129 -0.79 3.53 4.73
C ILE A 129 -1.99 2.82 5.33
N TYR A 130 -3.09 3.56 5.48
CA TYR A 130 -4.36 3.05 5.96
C TYR A 130 -5.31 2.92 4.77
N ILE A 131 -5.74 1.71 4.47
CA ILE A 131 -6.68 1.43 3.37
C ILE A 131 -8.01 1.03 3.97
N ARG A 132 -9.10 1.66 3.53
CA ARG A 132 -10.46 1.31 3.98
C ARG A 132 -11.03 0.19 3.13
N PHE A 133 -11.40 -0.92 3.75
CA PHE A 133 -11.94 -2.08 3.03
C PHE A 133 -13.24 -1.73 2.29
N GLU A 134 -14.13 -0.93 2.87
CA GLU A 134 -15.33 -0.45 2.17
C GLU A 134 -15.01 0.34 0.90
N ALA A 135 -13.88 1.07 0.88
CA ALA A 135 -13.45 1.85 -0.26
C ALA A 135 -12.86 0.98 -1.36
N VAL A 136 -12.13 -0.09 -1.00
CA VAL A 136 -11.66 -1.13 -1.93
C VAL A 136 -12.84 -1.76 -2.65
N VAL A 137 -13.86 -2.17 -1.89
CA VAL A 137 -15.06 -2.80 -2.44
C VAL A 137 -15.80 -1.83 -3.36
N TRP A 138 -16.00 -0.58 -2.92
CA TRP A 138 -16.65 0.44 -3.74
C TRP A 138 -15.89 0.72 -5.05
N LEU A 139 -14.55 0.86 -5.00
CA LEU A 139 -13.73 1.08 -6.20
C LEU A 139 -13.85 -0.09 -7.19
N ALA A 140 -13.88 -1.32 -6.67
CA ALA A 140 -14.05 -2.52 -7.47
C ALA A 140 -15.42 -2.56 -8.19
N LEU A 141 -16.49 -2.19 -7.49
CA LEU A 141 -17.86 -2.25 -8.01
C LEU A 141 -18.24 -1.05 -8.90
N GLU A 142 -17.66 0.12 -8.69
CA GLU A 142 -18.05 1.31 -9.45
C GLU A 142 -17.14 1.57 -10.65
N PHE A 143 -15.83 1.38 -10.49
CA PHE A 143 -14.87 1.70 -11.54
C PHE A 143 -14.30 0.47 -12.25
N LEU A 144 -14.17 -0.66 -11.54
CA LEU A 144 -13.63 -1.89 -12.12
C LEU A 144 -14.70 -2.92 -12.54
N GLN A 145 -16.00 -2.60 -12.44
CA GLN A 145 -17.09 -3.53 -12.79
C GLN A 145 -16.99 -4.10 -14.21
N ASP A 146 -16.62 -3.26 -15.18
CA ASP A 146 -16.52 -3.65 -16.60
C ASP A 146 -15.23 -4.42 -16.93
N VAL A 147 -14.25 -4.45 -16.00
CA VAL A 147 -13.00 -5.19 -16.19
C VAL A 147 -13.32 -6.68 -16.11
N GLN A 148 -13.01 -7.41 -17.18
CA GLN A 148 -13.36 -8.83 -17.36
C GLN A 148 -12.42 -9.75 -16.56
N VAL A 149 -12.41 -9.57 -15.25
CA VAL A 149 -11.69 -10.40 -14.29
C VAL A 149 -12.61 -10.79 -13.13
N PRO A 150 -12.33 -11.93 -12.46
CA PRO A 150 -13.04 -12.32 -11.24
C PRO A 150 -13.05 -11.24 -10.15
N LEU A 151 -14.03 -11.30 -9.24
CA LEU A 151 -14.23 -10.27 -8.22
C LEU A 151 -13.05 -10.14 -7.25
N ASP A 152 -12.47 -11.25 -6.81
CA ASP A 152 -11.23 -11.30 -6.01
C ASP A 152 -10.13 -10.50 -6.69
N ARG A 153 -10.00 -10.70 -8.01
CA ARG A 153 -9.05 -9.96 -8.81
C ARG A 153 -9.39 -8.47 -8.92
N LYS A 154 -10.66 -8.09 -9.00
CA LYS A 154 -11.07 -6.66 -8.95
C LYS A 154 -10.71 -6.02 -7.61
N LEU A 155 -10.91 -6.71 -6.48
CA LEU A 155 -10.53 -6.23 -5.15
C LEU A 155 -9.02 -6.07 -5.03
N GLU A 156 -8.23 -7.03 -5.53
CA GLU A 156 -6.77 -6.91 -5.58
C GLU A 156 -6.32 -5.67 -6.36
N LEU A 157 -6.89 -5.46 -7.56
CA LEU A 157 -6.58 -4.28 -8.39
C LEU A 157 -6.99 -2.97 -7.69
N ALA A 158 -8.11 -2.96 -6.97
CA ALA A 158 -8.56 -1.80 -6.20
C ALA A 158 -7.63 -1.47 -5.03
N VAL A 159 -7.17 -2.48 -4.27
CA VAL A 159 -6.14 -2.29 -3.25
C VAL A 159 -4.88 -1.70 -3.86
N GLN A 160 -4.39 -2.28 -4.96
CA GLN A 160 -3.16 -1.82 -5.60
C GLN A 160 -3.28 -0.40 -6.14
N ALA A 161 -4.46 -0.01 -6.61
CA ALA A 161 -4.71 1.36 -7.03
C ALA A 161 -4.55 2.34 -5.86
N ILE A 162 -5.25 2.09 -4.75
CA ILE A 162 -5.16 2.94 -3.55
C ILE A 162 -3.72 2.92 -3.00
N LEU A 163 -3.16 1.73 -2.78
CA LEU A 163 -1.83 1.56 -2.20
C LEU A 163 -0.73 2.25 -3.01
N ARG A 164 -0.77 2.17 -4.34
CA ARG A 164 0.22 2.85 -5.18
C ARG A 164 0.08 4.37 -5.08
N HIS A 165 -1.13 4.90 -4.98
CA HIS A 165 -1.31 6.31 -4.72
C HIS A 165 -0.68 6.69 -3.36
N GLU A 166 -1.02 5.97 -2.30
CA GLU A 166 -0.55 6.28 -0.94
C GLU A 166 0.96 6.08 -0.74
N ILE A 167 1.58 5.09 -1.39
CA ILE A 167 3.03 4.85 -1.26
C ILE A 167 3.86 5.96 -1.93
N PHE A 168 3.27 6.69 -2.89
CA PHE A 168 3.91 7.88 -3.42
C PHE A 168 4.04 8.98 -2.36
N HIS A 169 3.01 9.21 -1.53
CA HIS A 169 3.10 10.16 -0.43
C HIS A 169 4.16 9.76 0.59
N PHE A 170 4.32 8.45 0.88
CA PHE A 170 5.43 7.95 1.69
C PHE A 170 6.81 8.28 1.10
N GLU A 171 6.96 8.13 -0.22
CA GLU A 171 8.21 8.44 -0.92
C GLU A 171 8.50 9.94 -0.94
N VAL A 172 7.47 10.78 -1.07
CA VAL A 172 7.57 12.23 -0.89
C VAL A 172 7.99 12.58 0.54
N ASP A 173 7.45 11.90 1.55
CA ASP A 173 7.84 12.06 2.96
C ASP A 173 9.33 11.71 3.16
N CYS A 174 9.80 10.62 2.53
CA CYS A 174 11.22 10.26 2.54
C CYS A 174 12.11 11.32 1.86
N MET A 175 11.66 11.86 0.72
CA MET A 175 12.36 12.93 0.01
C MET A 175 12.44 14.21 0.85
N ILE A 176 11.35 14.57 1.54
CA ILE A 176 11.33 15.69 2.48
C ILE A 176 12.35 15.47 3.60
N ALA A 177 12.37 14.28 4.21
CA ALA A 177 13.35 13.96 5.24
C ALA A 177 14.80 14.06 4.73
N ASN A 178 15.06 13.63 3.49
CA ASN A 178 16.37 13.79 2.87
C ASN A 178 16.74 15.27 2.66
N TRP A 179 15.77 16.13 2.32
CA TRP A 179 15.98 17.58 2.32
C TRP A 179 16.31 18.13 3.71
N GLU A 180 15.58 17.70 4.73
CA GLU A 180 15.83 18.14 6.12
C GLU A 180 17.22 17.73 6.59
N LEU A 181 17.66 16.51 6.23
CA LEU A 181 19.02 16.03 6.50
C LEU A 181 20.09 16.85 5.75
N ALA A 182 19.84 17.17 4.48
CA ALA A 182 20.79 17.92 3.65
C ALA A 182 20.91 19.40 4.07
N THR A 183 19.80 20.02 4.46
CA THR A 183 19.72 21.46 4.74
C THR A 183 19.88 21.79 6.23
N GLY A 184 19.60 20.84 7.12
CA GLY A 184 19.58 21.03 8.56
C GLY A 184 18.42 21.90 9.07
N VAL A 185 17.40 22.14 8.23
CA VAL A 185 16.21 22.92 8.57
C VAL A 185 14.94 22.11 8.32
N GLU A 186 13.83 22.51 8.95
CA GLU A 186 12.53 21.91 8.69
C GLU A 186 12.02 22.24 7.28
N VAL A 187 11.48 21.22 6.62
CA VAL A 187 10.94 21.29 5.26
C VAL A 187 9.49 20.82 5.27
N TYR A 188 9.19 19.74 6.00
CA TYR A 188 7.84 19.17 6.11
C TYR A 188 6.82 20.19 6.62
N TRP A 189 7.13 20.87 7.73
CA TRP A 189 6.20 21.82 8.33
C TRP A 189 6.09 23.11 7.51
N SER A 190 7.21 23.53 6.90
CA SER A 190 7.30 24.74 6.09
C SER A 190 6.51 24.64 4.78
N SER A 191 6.45 23.45 4.16
CA SER A 191 5.74 23.21 2.90
C SER A 191 4.22 23.24 3.03
N ARG A 192 3.65 23.13 4.24
CA ARG A 192 2.20 23.14 4.47
C ARG A 192 1.52 24.42 3.98
N LYS A 193 2.26 25.52 3.81
CA LYS A 193 1.78 26.77 3.19
C LYS A 193 1.37 26.62 1.72
N HIS A 194 1.81 25.57 1.04
CA HIS A 194 1.47 25.27 -0.36
C HIS A 194 0.21 24.42 -0.50
N ARG A 195 -0.37 23.95 0.61
CA ARG A 195 -1.66 23.25 0.58
C ARG A 195 -2.76 24.20 0.11
N ASN A 196 -3.63 23.70 -0.76
CA ASN A 196 -4.79 24.45 -1.21
C ASN A 196 -5.87 24.54 -0.10
N ALA A 197 -7.00 25.18 -0.40
CA ALA A 197 -8.10 25.34 0.56
C ALA A 197 -8.70 24.02 1.06
N ALA A 198 -8.49 22.91 0.34
CA ALA A 198 -8.94 21.58 0.71
C ALA A 198 -7.88 20.77 1.49
N GLY A 199 -6.65 21.31 1.65
CA GLY A 199 -5.64 20.77 2.54
C GLY A 199 -4.55 19.90 1.89
N TYR A 200 -4.47 19.83 0.56
CA TYR A 200 -3.48 19.02 -0.18
C TYR A 200 -2.67 19.86 -1.18
N ILE A 201 -1.54 19.33 -1.65
CA ILE A 201 -0.66 19.96 -2.65
C ILE A 201 -0.99 19.37 -4.02
N GLU A 202 -1.56 20.19 -4.92
CA GLU A 202 -2.12 19.70 -6.19
C GLU A 202 -1.12 18.95 -7.08
N LEU A 203 0.15 19.39 -7.11
CA LEU A 203 1.20 18.71 -7.87
C LEU A 203 1.49 17.32 -7.30
N GLU A 204 1.55 17.19 -5.98
CA GLU A 204 1.79 15.93 -5.29
C GLU A 204 0.68 14.92 -5.58
N GLU A 205 -0.59 15.33 -5.46
CA GLU A 205 -1.75 14.48 -5.75
C GLU A 205 -1.79 14.02 -7.21
N GLY A 206 -1.43 14.92 -8.11
CA GLY A 206 -1.31 14.62 -9.53
C GLY A 206 -0.23 13.57 -9.79
N LEU A 207 0.93 13.69 -9.15
CA LEU A 207 2.04 12.74 -9.29
C LEU A 207 1.74 11.39 -8.60
N ALA A 208 1.02 11.39 -7.47
CA ALA A 208 0.55 10.17 -6.81
C ALA A 208 -0.38 9.36 -7.73
N ASN A 209 -1.35 10.02 -8.36
CA ASN A 209 -2.20 9.38 -9.37
C ASN A 209 -1.42 8.95 -10.62
N ALA A 210 -0.39 9.71 -11.03
CA ALA A 210 0.47 9.30 -12.14
C ALA A 210 1.28 8.04 -11.81
N TYR A 211 1.83 7.94 -10.59
CA TYR A 211 2.55 6.75 -10.13
C TYR A 211 1.63 5.53 -10.08
N MET A 212 0.42 5.68 -9.52
CA MET A 212 -0.62 4.65 -9.58
C MET A 212 -0.86 4.18 -11.01
N LEU A 213 -1.21 5.10 -11.93
CA LEU A 213 -1.54 4.77 -13.31
C LEU A 213 -0.36 4.16 -14.09
N ARG A 214 0.89 4.56 -13.77
CA ARG A 214 2.09 3.98 -14.36
C ARG A 214 2.19 2.49 -14.07
N GLY A 215 1.88 2.07 -12.85
CA GLY A 215 1.82 0.66 -12.44
C GLY A 215 0.85 -0.16 -13.28
N PHE A 216 -0.30 0.39 -13.68
CA PHE A 216 -1.26 -0.33 -14.53
C PHE A 216 -0.99 -0.18 -16.04
N LYS A 217 -0.25 0.86 -16.44
CA LYS A 217 0.17 1.06 -17.84
C LYS A 217 1.31 0.12 -18.23
N TYR A 218 2.24 -0.11 -17.30
CA TYR A 218 3.37 -1.02 -17.44
C TYR A 218 3.33 -2.07 -16.32
N PRO A 219 2.35 -2.99 -16.37
CA PRO A 219 2.06 -3.89 -15.26
C PRO A 219 3.18 -4.89 -15.03
N THR A 220 3.52 -5.07 -13.76
CA THR A 220 4.25 -6.26 -13.30
C THR A 220 3.40 -7.51 -13.49
N ARG A 221 3.98 -8.69 -13.27
CA ARG A 221 3.23 -9.95 -13.27
C ARG A 221 2.00 -9.89 -12.36
N LEU A 222 2.11 -9.17 -11.24
CA LEU A 222 1.03 -9.01 -10.28
C LEU A 222 -0.14 -8.19 -10.81
N LEU A 223 0.10 -7.17 -11.64
CA LEU A 223 -0.96 -6.30 -12.21
C LEU A 223 -1.35 -6.71 -13.63
N GLY A 224 -0.65 -7.69 -14.20
CA GLY A 224 -0.90 -8.24 -15.52
C GLY A 224 -2.26 -8.94 -15.64
N ASN A 225 -2.60 -9.30 -16.89
CA ASN A 225 -3.80 -10.05 -17.24
C ASN A 225 -5.13 -9.39 -16.82
N ALA A 226 -5.16 -8.07 -16.65
CA ALA A 226 -6.36 -7.29 -16.34
C ALA A 226 -6.64 -6.25 -17.45
N PRO A 227 -7.00 -6.68 -18.67
CA PRO A 227 -7.27 -5.76 -19.78
C PRO A 227 -8.39 -4.78 -19.41
N GLY A 228 -8.15 -3.50 -19.67
CA GLY A 228 -9.10 -2.43 -19.34
C GLY A 228 -8.93 -1.82 -17.94
N ALA A 229 -8.14 -2.41 -17.03
CA ALA A 229 -7.91 -1.86 -15.69
C ALA A 229 -7.29 -0.45 -15.75
N TYR A 230 -6.25 -0.24 -16.56
CA TYR A 230 -5.67 1.09 -16.78
C TYR A 230 -6.72 2.11 -17.28
N ALA A 231 -7.55 1.72 -18.25
CA ALA A 231 -8.58 2.62 -18.79
C ALA A 231 -9.67 2.94 -17.75
N ALA A 232 -10.05 1.97 -16.92
CA ALA A 232 -10.96 2.16 -15.80
C ALA A 232 -10.38 3.13 -14.77
N LEU A 233 -9.13 2.91 -14.33
CA LEU A 233 -8.46 3.76 -13.35
C LEU A 233 -8.15 5.16 -13.89
N LYS A 234 -7.90 5.30 -15.19
CA LYS A 234 -7.78 6.62 -15.83
C LYS A 234 -9.10 7.40 -15.73
N ARG A 235 -10.24 6.75 -15.99
CA ARG A 235 -11.57 7.37 -15.83
C ARG A 235 -11.87 7.71 -14.37
N PHE A 236 -11.38 6.90 -13.44
CA PHE A 236 -11.44 7.17 -12.01
C PHE A 236 -10.68 8.46 -11.66
N CYS A 237 -9.43 8.62 -12.08
CA CYS A 237 -8.69 9.87 -11.87
C CYS A 237 -9.38 11.08 -12.50
N GLU A 238 -9.92 10.96 -13.71
CA GLU A 238 -10.57 12.07 -14.42
C GLU A 238 -11.82 12.64 -13.70
N ARG A 239 -12.39 11.90 -12.73
CA ARG A 239 -13.52 12.34 -11.90
C ARG A 239 -13.12 12.94 -10.54
N GLN A 240 -11.83 12.97 -10.25
CA GLN A 240 -11.29 13.53 -9.00
C GLN A 240 -11.20 15.07 -9.07
N PRO A 241 -11.02 15.75 -7.93
CA PRO A 241 -10.81 17.20 -7.91
C PRO A 241 -9.50 17.63 -8.59
N ILE A 242 -9.26 18.95 -8.64
CA ILE A 242 -8.04 19.53 -9.21
C ILE A 242 -6.78 19.01 -8.49
N GLY A 243 -5.64 18.91 -9.20
CA GLY A 243 -4.45 18.22 -8.72
C GLY A 243 -4.55 16.72 -9.00
N TYR A 244 -5.47 16.03 -8.32
CA TYR A 244 -5.72 14.60 -8.52
C TYR A 244 -6.02 14.24 -9.98
N LYS A 245 -6.96 14.94 -10.64
CA LYS A 245 -7.37 14.63 -12.02
C LYS A 245 -6.27 14.80 -13.06
N ASP A 246 -5.17 15.45 -12.70
CA ASP A 246 -4.05 15.74 -13.59
C ASP A 246 -3.10 14.53 -13.75
N GLY A 247 -3.25 13.47 -12.94
CA GLY A 247 -2.47 12.23 -13.04
C GLY A 247 -2.25 11.70 -14.47
N PRO A 248 -3.30 11.51 -15.28
CA PRO A 248 -3.16 11.05 -16.67
C PRO A 248 -2.32 11.97 -17.58
N ARG A 249 -2.19 13.28 -17.28
CA ARG A 249 -1.38 14.21 -18.06
C ARG A 249 0.11 13.86 -17.97
N TYR A 250 0.58 13.43 -16.81
CA TYR A 250 2.00 13.12 -16.57
C TYR A 250 2.47 11.84 -17.28
N LEU A 251 1.54 11.04 -17.84
CA LEU A 251 1.84 9.78 -18.53
C LEU A 251 1.64 9.82 -20.05
N ARG A 252 1.46 11.00 -20.65
CA ARG A 252 1.25 11.15 -22.10
C ARG A 252 2.50 10.74 -22.89
N SER A 253 2.30 10.02 -24.00
CA SER A 253 3.37 9.38 -24.77
C SER A 253 4.43 10.32 -25.36
N ASN A 254 4.13 11.61 -25.50
CA ASN A 254 5.05 12.62 -26.04
C ASN A 254 5.86 13.30 -24.92
N SER A 255 5.83 12.74 -23.72
CA SER A 255 6.25 13.38 -22.48
C SER A 255 6.77 12.32 -21.51
N SER A 256 7.54 11.34 -22.00
CA SER A 256 8.09 10.23 -21.21
C SER A 256 8.79 10.69 -19.93
N ASP A 257 9.36 11.90 -19.98
CA ASP A 257 10.17 12.46 -18.91
C ASP A 257 9.40 13.48 -18.07
N LEU A 258 8.14 13.79 -18.41
CA LEU A 258 7.34 14.79 -17.69
C LEU A 258 7.05 14.35 -16.26
N TYR A 259 6.75 13.07 -16.04
CA TYR A 259 6.57 12.54 -14.69
C TYR A 259 7.80 12.79 -13.82
N LEU A 260 8.99 12.44 -14.32
CA LEU A 260 10.25 12.61 -13.58
C LEU A 260 10.57 14.09 -13.38
N ARG A 261 10.45 14.92 -14.42
CA ARG A 261 10.67 16.37 -14.34
C ARG A 261 9.77 17.03 -13.29
N GLU A 262 8.51 16.61 -13.21
CA GLU A 262 7.55 17.18 -12.27
C GLU A 262 7.79 16.63 -10.84
N CYS A 263 8.37 15.43 -10.68
CA CYS A 263 8.90 14.99 -9.39
C CYS A 263 10.11 15.83 -8.95
N SER A 264 11.02 16.19 -9.87
CA SER A 264 12.10 17.15 -9.56
C SER A 264 11.53 18.50 -9.12
N GLN A 265 10.55 19.02 -9.86
CA GLN A 265 9.87 20.27 -9.53
C GLN A 265 9.20 20.19 -8.14
N LEU A 266 8.56 19.07 -7.81
CA LEU A 266 7.97 18.88 -6.49
C LEU A 266 9.06 18.96 -5.40
N ALA A 267 10.18 18.26 -5.57
CA ALA A 267 11.29 18.33 -4.64
C ALA A 267 11.87 19.76 -4.51
N ASP A 268 11.95 20.51 -5.61
CA ASP A 268 12.37 21.91 -5.62
C ASP A 268 11.39 22.81 -4.87
N ASP A 269 10.08 22.62 -5.06
CA ASP A 269 9.03 23.39 -4.38
C ASP A 269 9.09 23.17 -2.85
N TYR A 270 9.35 21.93 -2.42
CA TYR A 270 9.58 21.60 -1.02
C TYR A 270 10.82 22.29 -0.47
N HIS A 271 11.96 22.26 -1.18
CA HIS A 271 13.16 22.98 -0.77
C HIS A 271 12.96 24.50 -0.71
N GLY A 272 12.30 25.07 -1.72
CA GLY A 272 11.95 26.49 -1.79
C GLY A 272 10.99 26.92 -0.67
N SER A 273 10.32 25.96 -0.03
CA SER A 273 9.50 26.22 1.16
C SER A 273 10.34 26.43 2.42
N SER A 274 11.53 25.84 2.48
CA SER A 274 12.38 25.78 3.67
C SER A 274 13.04 27.12 4.01
N ALA A 275 13.53 27.24 5.24
CA ALA A 275 14.31 28.38 5.71
C ALA A 275 15.83 28.23 5.44
N ALA A 276 16.22 27.32 4.54
CA ALA A 276 17.62 27.05 4.25
C ALA A 276 18.32 28.34 3.74
N PRO A 277 19.53 28.65 4.21
CA PRO A 277 20.25 29.87 3.80
C PRO A 277 20.86 29.75 2.40
N TRP A 278 20.73 28.59 1.76
CA TRP A 278 21.28 28.27 0.46
C TRP A 278 20.18 27.67 -0.42
N HIS A 279 20.33 27.84 -1.73
CA HIS A 279 19.49 27.22 -2.73
C HIS A 279 20.25 26.11 -3.43
N VAL A 280 19.54 25.03 -3.71
CA VAL A 280 20.04 23.96 -4.57
C VAL A 280 20.50 24.52 -5.92
N PRO A 281 21.70 24.16 -6.41
CA PRO A 281 22.13 24.55 -7.74
C PRO A 281 21.22 23.94 -8.81
N ASP A 282 20.96 24.67 -9.90
CA ASP A 282 20.11 24.22 -11.02
C ASP A 282 20.63 22.91 -11.66
N GLU A 283 21.93 22.61 -11.52
CA GLU A 283 22.55 21.39 -12.04
C GLU A 283 22.37 20.16 -11.16
N PHE A 284 21.93 20.34 -9.90
CA PHE A 284 21.72 19.22 -9.00
C PHE A 284 20.40 18.53 -9.34
N ASP A 285 20.49 17.25 -9.68
CA ASP A 285 19.34 16.41 -9.93
C ASP A 285 18.61 16.08 -8.62
N THR A 286 17.56 16.84 -8.31
CA THR A 286 16.74 16.65 -7.11
C THR A 286 16.01 15.32 -7.06
N LEU A 287 15.97 14.55 -8.16
CA LEU A 287 15.46 13.19 -8.12
C LEU A 287 16.27 12.28 -7.20
N LYS A 288 17.54 12.62 -6.94
CA LYS A 288 18.42 11.88 -6.03
C LYS A 288 18.00 11.93 -4.56
N LEU A 289 17.04 12.78 -4.23
CA LEU A 289 16.47 12.86 -2.88
C LEU A 289 15.34 11.87 -2.68
N TYR A 290 14.77 11.35 -3.76
CA TYR A 290 13.98 10.13 -3.72
C TYR A 290 14.93 8.93 -3.67
N ASP A 291 14.49 7.82 -3.06
CA ASP A 291 15.19 6.55 -3.14
C ASP A 291 15.00 5.95 -4.54
N ASP A 292 13.74 5.74 -4.94
CA ASP A 292 13.35 5.45 -6.32
C ASP A 292 11.88 5.84 -6.57
N VAL A 293 11.67 6.99 -7.21
CA VAL A 293 10.34 7.52 -7.54
C VAL A 293 9.59 6.70 -8.61
N THR A 294 10.25 5.71 -9.23
CA THR A 294 9.67 4.83 -10.24
C THR A 294 9.38 3.43 -9.73
N GLN A 295 10.06 3.00 -8.67
CA GLN A 295 9.91 1.71 -8.00
C GLN A 295 10.04 1.87 -6.48
N ILE A 296 9.00 2.41 -5.87
CA ILE A 296 9.02 2.74 -4.44
C ILE A 296 9.03 1.45 -3.61
N ASP A 297 9.99 1.35 -2.68
CA ASP A 297 10.09 0.24 -1.74
C ASP A 297 9.00 0.33 -0.65
N TRP A 298 7.93 -0.43 -0.88
CA TRP A 298 6.79 -0.52 0.04
C TRP A 298 7.14 -1.19 1.37
N THR A 299 8.21 -1.98 1.46
CA THR A 299 8.55 -2.74 2.68
C THR A 299 8.97 -1.83 3.84
N ARG A 300 9.29 -0.57 3.53
CA ARG A 300 9.67 0.49 4.48
C ARG A 300 8.45 1.20 5.10
N CYS A 301 7.25 0.94 4.60
CA CYS A 301 6.01 1.60 5.02
C CYS A 301 4.98 0.57 5.53
N PRO A 302 4.51 0.68 6.79
CA PRO A 302 3.43 -0.16 7.29
C PRO A 302 2.16 -0.01 6.45
N ILE A 303 1.53 -1.12 6.07
CA ILE A 303 0.25 -1.13 5.33
C ILE A 303 -0.83 -1.76 6.21
N ILE A 304 -1.93 -1.03 6.43
CA ILE A 304 -2.98 -1.38 7.37
C ILE A 304 -4.32 -1.36 6.64
N LEU A 305 -4.96 -2.53 6.51
CA LEU A 305 -6.32 -2.62 6.00
C LEU A 305 -7.33 -2.51 7.16
N GLN A 306 -8.22 -1.52 7.09
CA GLN A 306 -9.25 -1.28 8.09
C GLN A 306 -10.62 -1.71 7.58
N ASP A 307 -11.38 -2.42 8.42
CA ASP A 307 -12.76 -2.82 8.13
C ASP A 307 -13.72 -2.22 9.17
N ARG A 308 -13.97 -0.91 9.06
CA ARG A 308 -14.74 -0.16 10.05
C ARG A 308 -16.19 -0.64 10.17
N TYR A 309 -16.74 -1.18 9.08
CA TYR A 309 -18.13 -1.61 8.98
C TYR A 309 -18.31 -3.12 9.17
N ASN A 310 -17.21 -3.84 9.47
CA ASN A 310 -17.21 -5.30 9.57
C ASN A 310 -17.74 -5.99 8.29
N LEU A 311 -17.47 -5.41 7.12
CA LEU A 311 -17.90 -5.96 5.84
C LEU A 311 -17.19 -7.29 5.53
N GLN A 312 -15.95 -7.48 5.96
CA GLN A 312 -15.25 -8.77 5.84
C GLN A 312 -16.00 -9.86 6.60
N GLY A 313 -16.39 -9.59 7.85
CA GLY A 313 -17.17 -10.52 8.66
C GLY A 313 -18.56 -10.78 8.10
N GLN A 314 -19.24 -9.75 7.59
CA GLN A 314 -20.60 -9.87 7.04
C GLN A 314 -20.64 -10.58 5.69
N LEU A 315 -19.65 -10.32 4.84
CA LEU A 315 -19.50 -10.95 3.52
C LEU A 315 -18.65 -12.22 3.59
N GLY A 316 -18.14 -12.62 4.76
CA GLY A 316 -17.21 -13.75 4.86
C GLY A 316 -15.98 -13.64 3.95
N ILE A 317 -15.62 -12.42 3.51
CA ILE A 317 -14.43 -12.16 2.70
C ILE A 317 -13.24 -12.15 3.65
N ASN A 318 -12.33 -13.12 3.53
CA ASN A 318 -11.12 -13.14 4.34
C ASN A 318 -9.93 -12.55 3.57
N ILE A 319 -8.95 -12.06 4.31
CA ILE A 319 -7.65 -11.67 3.78
C ILE A 319 -6.69 -12.84 3.98
N SER A 320 -6.02 -13.27 2.92
CA SER A 320 -4.91 -14.21 3.06
C SER A 320 -3.71 -13.46 3.67
N TYR A 321 -3.56 -13.55 4.99
CA TYR A 321 -2.45 -12.94 5.75
C TYR A 321 -1.07 -13.59 5.50
N PHE A 322 -1.04 -14.70 4.75
CA PHE A 322 0.17 -15.43 4.42
C PHE A 322 0.33 -15.50 2.90
N ARG A 323 1.44 -14.95 2.40
CA ARG A 323 2.13 -15.39 1.18
C ARG A 323 3.48 -15.91 1.66
N THR A 324 3.96 -17.08 1.31
CA THR A 324 4.10 -17.69 -0.01
C THR A 324 4.36 -19.17 0.31
N VAL A 325 3.88 -20.15 -0.46
CA VAL A 325 4.55 -21.46 -0.39
C VAL A 325 5.90 -21.29 -1.10
N GLU A 326 6.91 -20.80 -0.37
CA GLU A 326 8.24 -20.45 -0.89
C GLU A 326 8.90 -21.63 -1.61
N ARG A 327 8.52 -22.85 -1.22
CA ARG A 327 9.08 -24.07 -1.78
C ARG A 327 8.09 -25.22 -1.76
N ILE A 328 7.56 -25.56 -2.93
CA ILE A 328 6.80 -26.82 -3.12
C ILE A 328 7.81 -27.92 -3.45
N VAL A 329 8.10 -28.79 -2.47
CA VAL A 329 8.97 -29.96 -2.68
C VAL A 329 8.14 -31.16 -3.10
N GLU A 330 8.25 -31.54 -4.37
CA GLU A 330 7.65 -32.77 -4.88
C GLU A 330 8.53 -33.97 -4.53
N THR A 331 7.92 -35.02 -3.95
CA THR A 331 8.65 -36.27 -3.71
C THR A 331 8.93 -37.01 -5.02
N ASP A 332 10.02 -37.79 -5.07
CA ASP A 332 10.35 -38.60 -6.25
C ASP A 332 9.26 -39.62 -6.60
N ARG A 333 8.50 -40.08 -5.59
CA ARG A 333 7.33 -40.93 -5.80
C ARG A 333 6.23 -40.18 -6.56
N PHE A 334 5.93 -38.95 -6.14
CA PHE A 334 4.92 -38.11 -6.79
C PHE A 334 5.33 -37.73 -8.22
N ARG A 335 6.57 -37.28 -8.44
CA ARG A 335 7.08 -36.94 -9.79
C ARG A 335 6.94 -38.10 -10.77
N ARG A 336 7.29 -39.32 -10.34
CA ARG A 336 7.15 -40.55 -11.15
C ARG A 336 5.70 -40.93 -11.42
N ALA A 337 4.77 -40.56 -10.53
CA ALA A 337 3.34 -40.78 -10.73
C ALA A 337 2.75 -39.72 -11.68
N LEU A 338 3.09 -38.44 -11.47
CA LEU A 338 2.64 -37.31 -12.29
C LEU A 338 3.10 -37.45 -13.75
N ALA A 339 4.34 -37.88 -13.99
CA ALA A 339 4.88 -38.11 -15.33
C ALA A 339 4.14 -39.21 -16.12
N LYS A 340 3.38 -40.09 -15.45
CA LYS A 340 2.55 -41.13 -16.08
C LYS A 340 1.13 -40.65 -16.39
N LEU A 341 0.72 -39.50 -15.86
CA LEU A 341 -0.58 -38.90 -16.15
C LEU A 341 -0.55 -38.17 -17.50
N ASP A 342 -1.72 -37.87 -18.05
CA ASP A 342 -1.81 -37.12 -19.29
C ASP A 342 -1.24 -35.69 -19.16
N GLY A 343 -0.87 -35.10 -20.29
CA GLY A 343 -0.28 -33.75 -20.33
C GLY A 343 -1.24 -32.62 -19.93
N THR A 344 -2.54 -32.90 -19.77
CA THR A 344 -3.54 -31.93 -19.30
C THR A 344 -3.50 -31.85 -17.77
N LEU A 345 -3.44 -33.00 -17.10
CA LEU A 345 -3.31 -33.11 -15.65
C LEU A 345 -1.95 -32.58 -15.16
N GLN A 346 -0.87 -32.83 -15.91
CA GLN A 346 0.44 -32.24 -15.62
C GLN A 346 0.40 -30.71 -15.67
N ARG A 347 -0.22 -30.12 -16.70
CA ARG A 347 -0.40 -28.66 -16.82
C ARG A 347 -1.34 -28.08 -15.76
N GLN A 348 -2.37 -28.83 -15.36
CA GLN A 348 -3.22 -28.42 -14.24
C GLN A 348 -2.43 -28.38 -12.93
N TRP A 349 -1.54 -29.35 -12.68
CA TRP A 349 -0.68 -29.34 -11.51
C TRP A 349 0.27 -28.13 -11.49
N GLU A 350 0.92 -27.80 -12.61
CA GLU A 350 1.74 -26.58 -12.69
C GLU A 350 0.93 -25.32 -12.38
N LYS A 351 -0.28 -25.20 -12.92
CA LYS A 351 -1.19 -24.08 -12.58
C LYS A 351 -1.56 -24.05 -11.10
N VAL A 352 -1.73 -25.21 -10.46
CA VAL A 352 -1.99 -25.30 -9.02
C VAL A 352 -0.76 -24.89 -8.22
N LYS A 353 0.46 -25.23 -8.65
CA LYS A 353 1.69 -24.75 -7.99
C LYS A 353 1.86 -23.24 -8.12
N ASP A 354 1.64 -22.68 -9.31
CA ASP A 354 1.67 -21.23 -9.54
C ASP A 354 0.64 -20.51 -8.67
N MET A 355 -0.55 -21.11 -8.50
CA MET A 355 -1.60 -20.61 -7.61
C MET A 355 -1.18 -20.71 -6.15
N LEU A 356 -0.63 -21.84 -5.70
CA LEU A 356 -0.19 -22.09 -4.31
C LEU A 356 1.01 -21.23 -3.90
N ALA A 357 1.88 -20.87 -4.84
CA ALA A 357 2.92 -19.87 -4.62
C ALA A 357 2.31 -18.48 -4.32
N VAL A 358 1.11 -18.21 -4.82
CA VAL A 358 0.43 -16.91 -4.68
C VAL A 358 -0.57 -16.90 -3.51
N THR A 359 -1.25 -18.03 -3.26
CA THR A 359 -2.26 -18.19 -2.19
C THR A 359 -2.56 -19.66 -1.91
N THR A 360 -2.75 -20.04 -0.64
CA THR A 360 -3.17 -21.40 -0.26
C THR A 360 -4.68 -21.64 -0.40
N TYR A 361 -5.46 -20.65 -0.80
CA TYR A 361 -6.93 -20.67 -0.72
C TYR A 361 -7.65 -20.62 -2.08
N GLY A 362 -6.95 -20.72 -3.21
CA GLY A 362 -7.59 -20.62 -4.53
C GLY A 362 -8.70 -21.66 -4.75
N ASN A 363 -9.81 -21.27 -5.37
CA ASN A 363 -10.89 -22.18 -5.74
C ASN A 363 -10.35 -23.30 -6.66
N GLY A 364 -10.23 -24.51 -6.12
CA GLY A 364 -9.61 -25.67 -6.77
C GLY A 364 -8.38 -26.23 -6.05
N ALA A 365 -7.68 -25.39 -5.28
CA ALA A 365 -6.73 -25.84 -4.27
C ALA A 365 -7.52 -26.38 -3.08
N ARG A 366 -7.83 -27.68 -3.07
CA ARG A 366 -8.46 -28.36 -1.93
C ARG A 366 -7.51 -28.48 -0.73
N PHE A 367 -6.80 -27.41 -0.38
CA PHE A 367 -5.99 -27.37 0.82
C PHE A 367 -6.93 -27.25 2.01
N LYS A 368 -7.28 -28.39 2.59
CA LYS A 368 -8.01 -28.40 3.87
C LYS A 368 -7.03 -27.89 4.92
N ARG A 369 -7.42 -26.82 5.60
CA ARG A 369 -6.70 -26.28 6.77
C ARG A 369 -6.35 -27.44 7.71
N TRP A 370 -5.07 -27.59 8.06
CA TRP A 370 -4.65 -28.62 9.01
C TRP A 370 -5.43 -28.40 10.31
N HIS A 371 -6.11 -29.42 10.80
CA HIS A 371 -6.76 -29.33 12.10
C HIS A 371 -5.67 -29.20 13.16
N ALA A 372 -5.81 -28.25 14.08
CA ALA A 372 -4.90 -28.13 15.21
C ALA A 372 -4.86 -29.47 15.97
N GLY A 373 -3.70 -30.14 15.96
CA GLY A 373 -3.48 -31.45 16.58
C GLY A 373 -3.68 -32.68 15.68
N GLY A 374 -3.71 -32.54 14.36
CA GLY A 374 -3.69 -33.70 13.44
C GLY A 374 -2.28 -34.32 13.31
N ASP A 375 -2.22 -35.65 13.22
CA ASP A 375 -0.97 -36.38 12.98
C ASP A 375 -0.35 -36.02 11.61
N ASP A 376 0.99 -35.95 11.58
CA ASP A 376 1.83 -35.53 10.44
C ASP A 376 1.66 -36.38 9.16
#